data_AF-A0A6V8NYR5-F1
#
_entry.id   AF-A0A6V8NYR5-F1
#
_cell.length_a   1.000
_cell.length_b   1.000
_cell.length_c   1.000
_cell.angle_alpha   90.00
_cell.angle_beta   90.00
_cell.angle_gamma   90.00
#
_symmetry.space_group_name_H-M   'P 1'
#
loop_
_entity.id
_entity.type
_entity.pdbx_description
1 polymer ?
#
loop_
_entity_poly.entity_id
_entity_poly.type
_entity_poly.pdbx_seq_one_letter_code
_entity_poly.pdbx_strand_id
1 'polypeptide(L)'
;VKHRLHKFERSNQGTCINQRPIVSAGEKIEMGQVLADGPCTDGGELALGRNLLVACMPWEGFNFEDAIIISERLVKEDILTSIHIEKHEVEARATKLGDEEITRDILNVSEDLLKDLDERGINRIGAEVKTGDILVGKVTPQGETELKAEEK
;
A
#
# COMPACT_ATOMS: atom_id res chain seq x y z
N VAL A 1 5.23 -30.33 12.70
CA VAL A 1 5.07 -29.70 11.36
C VAL A 1 5.23 -28.19 11.52
N LYS A 2 5.80 -27.47 10.55
CA LYS A 2 5.90 -26.01 10.57
C LYS A 2 5.03 -25.43 9.47
N HIS A 3 4.22 -24.42 9.80
CA HIS A 3 3.39 -23.68 8.85
C HIS A 3 3.90 -22.25 8.78
N ARG A 4 4.14 -21.73 7.57
CA ARG A 4 4.53 -20.34 7.35
C ARG A 4 3.26 -19.52 7.14
N LEU A 5 3.14 -18.41 7.87
CA LEU A 5 2.03 -17.48 7.70
C LEU A 5 2.35 -16.45 6.64
N HIS A 6 1.35 -16.11 5.83
CA HIS A 6 1.39 -14.96 4.92
C HIS A 6 1.24 -13.67 5.73
N LYS A 7 2.16 -12.71 5.58
CA LYS A 7 2.17 -11.46 6.35
C LYS A 7 2.27 -10.27 5.42
N PHE A 8 1.24 -9.43 5.41
CA PHE A 8 1.18 -8.20 4.62
C PHE A 8 1.45 -8.43 3.12
N GLU A 9 0.90 -9.51 2.56
CA GLU A 9 1.04 -9.83 1.14
C GLU A 9 -0.04 -9.13 0.32
N ARG A 10 0.31 -8.68 -0.88
CA ARG A 10 -0.62 -8.03 -1.80
C ARG A 10 -1.48 -9.07 -2.52
N SER A 11 -2.81 -8.90 -2.50
CA SER A 11 -3.73 -9.66 -3.34
C SER A 11 -3.75 -9.13 -4.78
N ASN A 12 -4.38 -9.87 -5.70
CA ASN A 12 -4.53 -9.42 -7.08
C ASN A 12 -5.28 -8.09 -7.21
N GLN A 13 -6.21 -7.80 -6.30
CA GLN A 13 -6.99 -6.56 -6.27
C GLN A 13 -6.39 -5.48 -5.35
N GLY A 14 -5.17 -5.69 -4.83
CA GLY A 14 -4.50 -4.72 -3.96
C GLY A 14 -4.97 -4.73 -2.51
N THR A 15 -5.78 -5.69 -2.08
CA THR A 15 -6.12 -5.90 -0.67
C THR A 15 -5.00 -6.62 0.09
N CYS A 16 -4.97 -6.47 1.41
CA CYS A 16 -3.95 -7.07 2.27
C CYS A 16 -4.29 -8.53 2.66
N ILE A 17 -3.40 -9.46 2.34
CA ILE A 17 -3.39 -10.82 2.83
C ILE A 17 -2.50 -10.89 4.07
N ASN A 18 -3.13 -11.03 5.23
CA ASN A 18 -2.43 -11.08 6.51
C ASN A 18 -3.02 -12.16 7.41
N GLN A 19 -2.25 -13.23 7.64
CA GLN A 19 -2.62 -14.29 8.53
C GLN A 19 -2.16 -14.02 9.96
N ARG A 20 -2.99 -14.36 10.93
CA ARG A 20 -2.76 -14.15 12.37
C ARG A 20 -3.00 -15.47 13.10
N PRO A 21 -2.03 -15.98 13.88
CA PRO A 21 -2.26 -17.19 14.66
C PRO A 21 -3.36 -16.93 15.71
N ILE A 22 -4.25 -17.90 15.87
CA ILE A 22 -5.33 -17.86 16.89
C ILE A 22 -5.11 -18.88 18.02
N VAL A 23 -4.05 -19.68 17.91
CA VAL A 23 -3.64 -20.65 18.93
C VAL A 23 -2.46 -20.14 19.75
N SER A 24 -2.34 -20.63 20.98
CA SER A 24 -1.26 -20.28 21.92
C SER A 24 -0.20 -21.37 22.04
N ALA A 25 0.99 -21.00 22.55
CA ALA A 25 2.04 -21.96 22.83
C ALA A 25 1.58 -22.98 23.89
N GLY A 26 1.73 -24.28 23.58
CA GLY A 26 1.32 -25.36 24.49
C GLY A 26 -0.16 -25.74 24.41
N GLU A 27 -0.95 -25.08 23.56
CA GLU A 27 -2.33 -25.46 23.30
C GLU A 27 -2.41 -26.85 22.64
N LYS A 28 -3.34 -27.69 23.12
CA LYS A 28 -3.64 -28.97 22.49
C LYS A 28 -4.55 -28.71 21.29
N ILE A 29 -4.12 -29.18 20.12
CA ILE A 29 -4.86 -28.99 18.87
C ILE A 29 -5.42 -30.31 18.36
N GLU A 30 -6.57 -30.24 17.71
CA GLU A 30 -7.20 -31.39 17.05
C GLU A 30 -6.98 -31.35 15.53
N MET A 31 -7.11 -32.51 14.88
CA MET A 31 -7.02 -32.59 13.43
C MET A 31 -8.18 -31.81 12.80
N GLY A 32 -7.86 -30.88 11.90
CA GLY A 32 -8.84 -30.00 11.24
C GLY A 32 -9.13 -28.71 11.99
N GLN A 33 -8.55 -28.50 13.18
CA GLN A 33 -8.67 -27.23 13.89
C GLN A 33 -7.96 -26.09 13.13
N VAL A 34 -8.62 -24.94 13.05
CA VAL A 34 -8.06 -23.72 12.47
C VAL A 34 -6.95 -23.19 13.40
N LEU A 35 -5.76 -22.98 12.83
CA LEU A 35 -4.59 -22.53 13.60
C LEU A 35 -4.32 -21.02 13.45
N ALA A 36 -4.81 -20.42 12.36
CA ALA A 36 -4.62 -19.02 12.06
C ALA A 36 -5.79 -18.50 11.22
N ASP A 37 -6.25 -17.30 11.56
CA ASP A 37 -7.19 -16.54 10.75
C ASP A 37 -6.46 -15.88 9.59
N GLY A 38 -7.14 -15.78 8.45
CA GLY A 38 -6.72 -15.01 7.29
C GLY A 38 -7.47 -13.67 7.16
N PRO A 39 -7.48 -13.10 5.95
CA PRO A 39 -8.30 -11.94 5.63
C PRO A 39 -9.77 -12.26 5.78
N CYS A 40 -10.52 -11.35 6.41
CA CYS A 40 -11.96 -11.47 6.62
C CYS A 40 -12.40 -12.75 7.34
N THR A 41 -11.61 -13.22 8.31
CA THR A 41 -12.01 -14.30 9.21
C THR A 41 -11.74 -13.94 10.68
N ASP A 42 -12.60 -14.43 11.57
CA ASP A 42 -12.47 -14.32 13.02
C ASP A 42 -12.85 -15.66 13.67
N GLY A 43 -11.91 -16.28 14.38
CA GLY A 43 -12.11 -17.58 15.03
C GLY A 43 -12.37 -18.73 14.05
N GLY A 44 -11.86 -18.63 12.82
CA GLY A 44 -12.12 -19.60 11.74
C GLY A 44 -13.43 -19.41 10.99
N GLU A 45 -14.25 -18.42 11.36
CA GLU A 45 -15.49 -18.09 10.68
C GLU A 45 -15.34 -16.86 9.78
N LEU A 46 -16.24 -16.71 8.80
CA LEU A 46 -16.24 -15.60 7.86
C LEU A 46 -16.68 -14.29 8.53
N ALA A 47 -15.85 -13.25 8.45
CA ALA A 47 -16.08 -11.94 9.03
C ALA A 47 -15.79 -10.83 7.99
N LEU A 48 -16.78 -10.50 7.16
CA LEU A 48 -16.65 -9.54 6.04
C LEU A 48 -16.77 -8.06 6.46
N GLY A 49 -17.09 -7.77 7.72
CA GLY A 49 -17.38 -6.43 8.19
C GLY A 49 -17.41 -6.33 9.70
N ARG A 50 -18.16 -5.37 10.23
CA ARG A 50 -18.29 -5.14 11.68
C ARG A 50 -19.75 -5.02 12.06
N ASN A 51 -20.06 -5.45 13.28
CA ASN A 51 -21.37 -5.21 13.88
C ASN A 51 -21.45 -3.75 14.32
N LEU A 52 -22.40 -3.00 13.76
CA LEU A 52 -22.61 -1.59 14.05
C LEU A 52 -23.96 -1.38 14.72
N LEU A 53 -24.03 -0.48 15.69
CA LEU A 53 -25.29 0.01 16.22
C LEU A 53 -25.89 0.99 15.21
N VAL A 54 -27.12 0.72 14.78
CA VAL A 54 -27.81 1.50 13.73
C VAL A 54 -29.10 2.09 14.29
N ALA A 55 -29.37 3.36 13.93
CA ALA A 55 -30.66 4.01 14.14
C ALA A 55 -31.34 4.26 12.79
N CYS A 56 -32.57 3.79 12.65
CA CYS A 56 -33.37 3.98 11.44
C CYS A 56 -34.28 5.21 11.60
N MET A 57 -33.77 6.39 11.29
CA MET A 57 -34.52 7.65 11.33
C MET A 57 -33.98 8.63 10.28
N PRO A 58 -34.81 9.53 9.73
CA PRO A 58 -34.31 10.65 8.96
C PRO A 58 -33.49 11.57 9.87
N TRP A 59 -32.36 12.08 9.38
CA TRP A 59 -31.49 12.96 10.15
C TRP A 59 -31.06 14.17 9.32
N GLU A 60 -31.77 15.28 9.52
CA GLU A 60 -31.45 16.61 8.94
C GLU A 60 -31.17 16.62 7.42
N GLY A 61 -31.67 15.62 6.68
CA GLY A 61 -31.43 15.46 5.24
C GLY A 61 -30.05 14.87 4.88
N PHE A 62 -29.16 14.59 5.84
CA PHE A 62 -27.84 14.01 5.57
C PHE A 62 -27.91 12.53 5.14
N ASN A 63 -29.00 11.83 5.45
CA ASN A 63 -29.30 10.49 4.96
C ASN A 63 -30.44 10.49 3.93
N PHE A 64 -30.53 11.55 3.11
CA PHE A 64 -31.48 11.59 2.01
C PHE A 64 -31.13 10.53 0.94
N GLU A 65 -32.16 9.91 0.37
CA GLU A 65 -32.05 8.76 -0.56
C GLU A 65 -31.20 7.64 0.05
N ASP A 66 -30.04 7.33 -0.55
CA ASP A 66 -29.17 6.22 -0.16
C ASP A 66 -27.94 6.68 0.66
N ALA A 67 -27.93 7.94 1.11
CA ALA A 67 -26.81 8.46 1.90
C ALA A 67 -26.77 7.84 3.31
N ILE A 68 -25.55 7.53 3.78
CA ILE A 68 -25.30 6.95 5.10
C ILE A 68 -24.53 7.95 5.96
N ILE A 69 -25.07 8.22 7.15
CA ILE A 69 -24.36 8.98 8.18
C ILE A 69 -23.60 7.99 9.06
N ILE A 70 -22.34 8.28 9.31
CA ILE A 70 -21.49 7.48 10.19
C ILE A 70 -21.06 8.28 11.42
N SER A 71 -20.87 7.57 12.53
CA SER A 71 -20.28 8.17 13.72
C SER A 71 -18.79 8.40 13.51
N GLU A 72 -18.28 9.56 13.95
CA GLU A 72 -16.83 9.85 14.00
C GLU A 72 -16.04 8.78 14.77
N ARG A 73 -16.69 8.06 15.69
CA ARG A 73 -16.10 6.93 16.42
C ARG A 73 -15.52 5.87 15.48
N LEU A 74 -16.17 5.63 14.33
CA LEU A 74 -15.70 4.62 13.36
C LEU A 74 -14.31 4.94 12.81
N VAL A 75 -13.98 6.22 12.70
CA VAL A 75 -12.67 6.73 12.28
C VAL A 75 -11.68 6.69 13.44
N LYS A 76 -12.07 7.18 14.63
CA LYS A 76 -11.18 7.25 15.80
C LYS A 76 -10.70 5.90 16.30
N GLU A 77 -11.49 4.84 16.10
CA GLU A 77 -11.20 3.49 16.60
C GLU A 77 -10.81 2.50 15.48
N ASP A 78 -10.52 2.99 14.27
CA ASP A 78 -10.11 2.16 13.12
C ASP A 78 -11.07 0.98 12.82
N ILE A 79 -12.38 1.20 12.99
CA ILE A 79 -13.37 0.11 12.91
C ILE A 79 -13.56 -0.36 11.47
N LEU A 80 -13.59 0.57 10.53
CA LEU A 80 -13.76 0.29 9.10
C LEU A 80 -12.47 0.54 8.30
N THR A 81 -11.32 0.58 8.97
CA THR A 81 -10.02 0.82 8.34
C THR A 81 -9.54 -0.45 7.61
N SER A 82 -9.04 -0.27 6.39
CA SER A 82 -8.44 -1.34 5.57
C SER A 82 -7.02 -0.97 5.13
N ILE A 83 -6.21 -1.99 4.84
CA ILE A 83 -4.87 -1.84 4.26
C ILE A 83 -4.93 -2.18 2.78
N HIS A 84 -4.47 -1.25 1.95
CA HIS A 84 -4.32 -1.42 0.50
C HIS A 84 -2.85 -1.37 0.14
N ILE A 85 -2.42 -2.26 -0.77
CA ILE A 85 -1.03 -2.39 -1.21
C ILE A 85 -0.98 -2.24 -2.73
N GLU A 86 -0.32 -1.18 -3.18
CA GLU A 86 -0.07 -0.92 -4.59
C GLU A 86 1.34 -1.35 -4.99
N LYS A 87 1.50 -1.76 -6.25
CA LYS A 87 2.79 -2.13 -6.83
C LYS A 87 3.09 -1.18 -7.97
N HIS A 88 4.11 -0.35 -7.80
CA HIS A 88 4.64 0.50 -8.86
C HIS A 88 5.89 -0.14 -9.42
N GLU A 89 5.99 -0.21 -10.75
CA GLU A 89 7.12 -0.81 -11.44
C GLU A 89 7.69 0.19 -12.44
N VAL A 90 9.02 0.23 -12.49
CA VAL A 90 9.77 0.93 -13.52
C VAL A 90 10.97 0.07 -13.90
N GLU A 91 11.35 0.13 -15.17
CA GLU A 91 12.49 -0.60 -15.70
C GLU A 91 13.42 0.39 -16.40
N ALA A 92 14.73 0.20 -16.23
CA ALA A 92 15.73 0.83 -17.07
C ALA A 92 15.99 -0.03 -18.31
N ARG A 93 15.98 0.58 -19.49
CA ARG A 93 16.12 -0.12 -20.77
C ARG A 93 17.26 0.45 -21.60
N ALA A 94 17.79 -0.38 -22.49
CA ALA A 94 18.72 0.09 -23.52
C ALA A 94 17.96 0.91 -24.56
N THR A 95 18.46 2.11 -24.86
CA THR A 95 17.91 2.98 -25.91
C THR A 95 18.95 3.19 -27.02
N LYS A 96 18.53 3.82 -28.12
CA LYS A 96 19.46 4.15 -29.21
C LYS A 96 20.49 5.23 -28.84
N LEU A 97 20.18 6.06 -27.85
CA LEU A 97 21.01 7.20 -27.41
C LEU A 97 21.90 6.84 -26.22
N GLY A 98 21.76 5.62 -25.68
CA GLY A 98 22.46 5.13 -24.50
C GLY A 98 21.52 4.31 -23.61
N ASP A 99 22.07 3.68 -22.58
CA ASP A 99 21.28 2.94 -21.62
C ASP A 99 20.63 3.88 -20.60
N GLU A 100 19.38 3.61 -20.23
CA GLU A 100 18.77 4.29 -19.09
C GLU A 100 19.40 3.83 -17.79
N GLU A 101 19.53 4.74 -16.83
CA GLU A 101 20.18 4.45 -15.55
C GLU A 101 19.23 4.74 -14.38
N ILE A 102 19.20 3.83 -13.41
CA ILE A 102 18.55 4.07 -12.12
C ILE A 102 19.60 4.67 -11.19
N THR A 103 19.37 5.91 -10.79
CA THR A 103 20.34 6.70 -10.02
C THR A 103 19.64 7.77 -9.19
N ARG A 104 20.30 8.19 -8.10
CA ARG A 104 19.89 9.35 -7.31
C ARG A 104 20.29 10.67 -7.96
N ASP A 105 21.25 10.65 -8.89
CA ASP A 105 21.75 11.84 -9.58
C ASP A 105 20.77 12.26 -10.69
N ILE A 106 19.75 13.03 -10.31
CA ILE A 106 18.70 13.50 -11.21
C ILE A 106 18.86 15.01 -11.42
N LEU A 107 19.07 15.42 -12.67
CA LEU A 107 19.19 16.82 -13.06
C LEU A 107 17.89 17.59 -12.80
N ASN A 108 18.02 18.87 -12.40
CA ASN A 108 16.92 19.80 -12.18
C ASN A 108 15.90 19.40 -11.09
N VAL A 109 16.28 18.52 -10.16
CA VAL A 109 15.47 18.11 -9.00
C VAL A 109 16.05 18.68 -7.71
N SER A 110 15.20 19.14 -6.79
CA SER A 110 15.64 19.63 -5.48
C SER A 110 16.04 18.49 -4.54
N GLU A 111 17.03 18.74 -3.66
CA GLU A 111 17.45 17.78 -2.64
C GLU A 111 16.31 17.32 -1.72
N ASP A 112 15.31 18.17 -1.48
CA ASP A 112 14.13 17.83 -0.68
C ASP A 112 13.31 16.68 -1.27
N LEU A 113 13.27 16.54 -2.61
CA LEU A 113 12.60 15.43 -3.29
C LEU A 113 13.46 14.17 -3.36
N LEU A 114 14.78 14.30 -3.22
CA LEU A 114 15.75 13.21 -3.23
C LEU A 114 16.04 12.65 -1.83
N LYS A 115 15.57 13.32 -0.77
CA LYS A 115 15.89 13.01 0.63
C LYS A 115 15.59 11.57 1.06
N ASP A 116 14.58 10.96 0.46
CA ASP A 116 14.13 9.60 0.78
C ASP A 116 14.71 8.53 -0.17
N LEU A 117 15.45 8.93 -1.20
CA LEU A 117 16.16 8.02 -2.10
C LEU A 117 17.49 7.56 -1.48
N ASP A 118 17.75 6.26 -1.61
CA ASP A 118 19.04 5.66 -1.27
C ASP A 118 20.12 5.99 -2.31
N GLU A 119 21.33 5.48 -2.09
CA GLU A 119 22.48 5.67 -2.99
C GLU A 119 22.27 5.13 -4.41
N ARG A 120 21.27 4.25 -4.60
CA ARG A 120 20.91 3.67 -5.90
C ARG A 120 19.79 4.46 -6.57
N GLY A 121 19.22 5.47 -5.93
CA GLY A 121 18.05 6.20 -6.44
C GLY A 121 16.73 5.48 -6.18
N ILE A 122 16.65 4.57 -5.20
CA ILE A 122 15.43 3.84 -4.83
C ILE A 122 14.94 4.37 -3.48
N ASN A 123 13.63 4.60 -3.36
CA ASN A 123 13.06 5.08 -2.11
C ASN A 123 13.22 4.04 -0.99
N ARG A 124 13.65 4.50 0.18
CA ARG A 124 13.92 3.65 1.35
C ARG A 124 12.65 3.01 1.91
N ILE A 125 12.78 1.78 2.41
CA ILE A 125 11.68 1.08 3.08
C ILE A 125 11.25 1.85 4.33
N GLY A 126 9.95 2.14 4.43
CA GLY A 126 9.36 2.84 5.57
C GLY A 126 9.27 4.36 5.42
N ALA A 127 9.68 4.93 4.29
CA ALA A 127 9.39 6.33 3.99
C ALA A 127 7.89 6.54 3.74
N GLU A 128 7.37 7.67 4.21
CA GLU A 128 6.03 8.14 3.87
C GLU A 128 6.11 8.89 2.54
N VAL A 129 5.26 8.51 1.59
CA VAL A 129 5.23 9.08 0.24
C VAL A 129 3.89 9.74 -0.03
N LYS A 130 3.93 10.87 -0.73
CA LYS A 130 2.78 11.63 -1.19
C LYS A 130 2.78 11.69 -2.71
N THR A 131 1.66 12.13 -3.27
CA THR A 131 1.53 12.38 -4.70
C THR A 131 2.61 13.35 -5.17
N GLY A 132 3.44 12.90 -6.13
CA GLY A 132 4.53 13.69 -6.70
C GLY A 132 5.92 13.32 -6.15
N ASP A 133 5.99 12.53 -5.07
CA ASP A 133 7.28 12.08 -4.55
C ASP A 133 7.93 11.03 -5.48
N ILE A 134 9.27 11.00 -5.48
CA ILE A 134 10.04 10.10 -6.34
C ILE A 134 10.17 8.74 -5.65
N LEU A 135 9.66 7.68 -6.29
CA LEU A 135 9.83 6.30 -5.83
C LEU A 135 11.14 5.67 -6.34
N VAL A 136 11.48 5.93 -7.60
CA VAL A 136 12.69 5.45 -8.25
C VAL A 136 13.19 6.55 -9.20
N GLY A 137 14.42 7.00 -9.00
CA GLY A 137 15.12 7.92 -9.88
C GLY A 137 15.60 7.21 -11.13
N LYS A 138 15.08 7.60 -12.30
CA LYS A 138 15.50 7.07 -13.60
C LYS A 138 15.90 8.21 -14.52
N VAL A 139 17.09 8.14 -15.07
CA VAL A 139 17.61 9.08 -16.06
C VAL A 139 17.66 8.41 -17.42
N THR A 140 17.20 9.12 -18.45
CA THR A 140 17.24 8.66 -19.84
C THR A 140 18.21 9.56 -20.61
N PRO A 141 19.20 9.01 -21.32
CA PRO A 141 20.14 9.81 -22.09
C PRO A 141 19.41 10.56 -23.21
N GLN A 142 19.65 11.87 -23.31
CA GLN A 142 19.11 12.74 -24.35
C GLN A 142 20.17 13.04 -25.41
N GLY A 143 19.76 13.11 -26.68
CA GLY A 143 20.65 13.44 -27.80
C GLY A 143 20.90 14.95 -27.90
N GLU A 144 22.10 15.34 -28.33
CA GLU A 144 22.54 16.75 -28.44
C GLU A 144 21.61 17.64 -29.30
N THR A 145 20.83 17.07 -30.22
CA THR A 145 19.92 17.81 -31.11
C THR A 145 18.58 18.20 -30.48
N GLU A 146 18.24 17.72 -29.28
CA GLU A 146 16.98 18.01 -28.59
C GLU A 146 17.08 19.11 -27.51
N LEU A 147 18.26 19.69 -27.30
CA LEU A 147 18.40 20.88 -26.44
C LEU A 147 17.68 22.06 -27.12
N LYS A 148 16.59 22.53 -26.50
CA LYS A 148 15.91 23.74 -26.96
C LYS A 148 16.91 24.89 -26.92
N ALA A 149 16.88 25.75 -27.94
CA ALA A 149 17.78 26.90 -28.07
C ALA A 149 17.78 27.87 -26.86
N GLU A 150 16.83 27.71 -25.93
CA GLU A 150 16.64 28.49 -24.71
C GLU A 150 17.49 28.00 -23.52
N GLU A 151 18.07 26.79 -23.57
CA GLU A 151 18.87 26.20 -22.48
C GLU A 151 20.40 26.38 -22.65
N LYS A 152 20.83 27.32 -23.51
CA LYS A 152 22.25 27.69 -23.71
C LYS A 152 22.67 28.94 -22.98
#